data_AF-B2ACZ9-F1
#
_entry.id   AF-B2ACZ9-F1
#
_cell.length_a   1.000
_cell.length_b   1.000
_cell.length_c   1.000
_cell.angle_alpha   90.00
_cell.angle_beta   90.00
_cell.angle_gamma   90.00
#
_symmetry.space_group_name_H-M   'P 1'
#
loop_
_entity.id
_entity.type
_entity.pdbx_description
1 polymer ?
#
loop_
_entity_poly.entity_id
_entity_poly.type
_entity_poly.pdbx_seq_one_letter_code
_entity_poly.pdbx_strand_id
1 'polypeptide(L)'
;MYTKTTVLLALLAPLCLSFPVDPPAAALPVDSTTDSQPAAAPEAAPVPVVAVPNAAPPIEEVWTIQGARRVCEPDNSECVWTFTISTNSVYAPVPCIVKIPSDPERKVPANQNNAEGLVCGPYEVSAGWSSAFGVENGFTVLYVVDMERKMGVWPAYEDKKVEKGEVVVPDLRLPVKHLG
;
A
#
# COMPACT_ATOMS: atom_id res chain seq x y z
N MET A 1 41.22 -33.91 -8.69
CA MET A 1 40.61 -35.09 -9.34
C MET A 1 39.14 -34.78 -9.53
N TYR A 2 38.73 -34.71 -10.80
CA TYR A 2 37.39 -34.30 -11.25
C TYR A 2 36.46 -35.51 -11.28
N THR A 3 35.25 -35.38 -10.72
CA THR A 3 34.14 -36.28 -11.06
C THR A 3 32.91 -35.43 -11.36
N LYS A 4 32.67 -35.22 -12.66
CA LYS A 4 31.42 -34.71 -13.24
C LYS A 4 30.37 -35.83 -13.12
N THR A 5 29.21 -35.54 -12.54
CA THR A 5 28.03 -36.39 -12.67
C THR A 5 26.93 -35.59 -13.36
N THR A 6 26.42 -36.21 -14.42
CA THR A 6 25.53 -35.68 -15.45
C THR A 6 24.05 -35.76 -15.03
N VAL A 7 23.35 -34.64 -15.23
CA VAL A 7 21.96 -34.41 -15.66
C VAL A 7 20.98 -35.59 -15.63
N LEU A 8 19.82 -35.39 -14.97
CA LEU A 8 18.56 -35.91 -15.47
C LEU A 8 17.46 -34.83 -15.35
N LEU A 9 17.06 -34.32 -16.51
CA LEU A 9 16.02 -33.34 -16.74
C LEU A 9 14.71 -34.10 -16.99
N ALA A 10 13.73 -34.00 -16.07
CA ALA A 10 12.39 -34.56 -16.28
C ALA A 10 11.42 -33.43 -16.65
N LEU A 11 11.06 -33.40 -17.93
CA LEU A 11 9.99 -32.59 -18.52
C LEU A 11 8.63 -33.16 -18.10
N LEU A 12 7.80 -32.35 -17.43
CA LEU A 12 6.36 -32.59 -17.28
C LEU A 12 5.61 -31.39 -17.84
N ALA A 13 4.84 -31.65 -18.89
CA ALA A 13 4.03 -30.69 -19.62
C ALA A 13 2.76 -30.26 -18.84
N PRO A 14 2.20 -29.08 -19.14
CA PRO A 14 1.06 -28.54 -18.40
C PRO A 14 -0.28 -29.04 -18.95
N LEU A 15 -1.17 -29.47 -18.04
CA LEU A 15 -2.58 -29.72 -18.31
C LEU A 15 -3.32 -28.37 -18.43
N CYS A 16 -3.72 -28.03 -19.65
CA CYS A 16 -4.65 -26.94 -19.93
C CYS A 16 -6.05 -27.32 -19.41
N LEU A 17 -6.52 -26.67 -18.35
CA LEU A 17 -7.93 -26.64 -18.00
C LEU A 17 -8.53 -25.32 -18.49
N SER A 18 -9.30 -25.42 -19.57
CA SER A 18 -10.15 -24.37 -20.11
C SER A 18 -11.37 -24.17 -19.21
N PHE A 19 -11.51 -22.98 -18.64
CA PHE A 19 -12.73 -22.54 -17.95
C PHE A 19 -13.67 -21.83 -18.95
N PRO A 20 -14.99 -22.08 -18.88
CA PRO A 20 -15.99 -21.38 -19.70
C PRO A 20 -16.16 -19.93 -19.27
N VAL A 21 -16.36 -19.07 -20.27
CA VAL A 21 -16.70 -17.64 -20.17
C VAL A 21 -18.22 -17.53 -19.96
N ASP A 22 -18.64 -16.94 -18.83
CA ASP A 22 -20.03 -16.53 -18.62
C ASP A 22 -20.28 -15.09 -19.13
N PRO A 23 -21.43 -14.81 -19.78
CA PRO A 23 -21.78 -13.52 -20.37
C PRO A 23 -22.34 -12.49 -19.36
N PRO A 24 -22.39 -11.19 -19.73
CA PRO A 24 -22.78 -10.10 -18.83
C PRO A 24 -24.29 -10.02 -18.61
N ALA A 25 -24.69 -9.82 -17.34
CA ALA A 25 -26.07 -9.52 -16.96
C ALA A 25 -26.41 -8.04 -17.20
N ALA A 26 -27.64 -7.84 -17.68
CA ALA A 26 -28.19 -6.64 -18.28
C ALA A 26 -28.47 -5.50 -17.28
N ALA A 27 -28.39 -4.28 -17.81
CA ALA A 27 -28.85 -3.04 -17.19
C ALA A 27 -30.39 -3.03 -17.04
N LEU A 28 -30.87 -2.54 -15.90
CA LEU A 28 -32.29 -2.31 -15.66
C LEU A 28 -32.68 -0.87 -16.06
N PRO A 29 -33.92 -0.68 -16.56
CA PRO A 29 -34.40 0.59 -17.10
C PRO A 29 -34.81 1.59 -16.02
N VAL A 30 -34.64 2.86 -16.37
CA VAL A 30 -35.22 4.05 -15.73
C VAL A 30 -36.73 4.10 -16.02
N ASP A 31 -37.56 4.23 -14.99
CA ASP A 31 -38.98 4.57 -15.15
C ASP A 31 -39.22 5.99 -14.63
N SER A 32 -39.92 6.75 -15.46
CA SER A 32 -40.20 8.17 -15.30
C SER A 32 -41.67 8.34 -14.93
N THR A 33 -41.95 9.49 -14.33
CA THR A 33 -43.27 10.14 -14.23
C THR A 33 -44.32 9.53 -13.31
N THR A 34 -44.64 10.26 -12.25
CA THR A 34 -46.03 10.62 -11.97
C THR A 34 -46.07 12.03 -11.39
N ASP A 35 -46.85 12.86 -12.08
CA ASP A 35 -47.21 14.25 -11.84
C ASP A 35 -48.20 14.37 -10.66
N SER A 36 -48.05 15.39 -9.82
CA SER A 36 -49.11 15.91 -8.94
C SER A 36 -48.84 17.36 -8.52
N GLN A 37 -49.40 18.26 -9.33
CA GLN A 37 -50.04 19.57 -9.06
C GLN A 37 -49.86 20.30 -7.70
N PRO A 38 -49.74 21.65 -7.67
CA PRO A 38 -49.22 22.39 -6.53
C PRO A 38 -50.31 22.74 -5.49
N ALA A 39 -49.98 22.59 -4.22
CA ALA A 39 -50.71 23.22 -3.11
C ALA A 39 -49.98 24.50 -2.69
N ALA A 40 -50.73 25.59 -2.54
CA ALA A 40 -50.24 26.91 -2.15
C ALA A 40 -49.52 26.86 -0.80
N ALA A 41 -48.28 27.37 -0.76
CA ALA A 41 -47.49 27.49 0.45
C ALA A 41 -47.85 28.79 1.20
N PRO A 42 -47.94 28.78 2.55
CA PRO A 42 -48.01 30.00 3.32
C PRO A 42 -46.67 30.75 3.26
N GLU A 43 -46.74 32.07 3.17
CA GLU A 43 -45.59 32.97 3.17
C GLU A 43 -44.81 32.82 4.48
N ALA A 44 -43.61 32.22 4.41
CA ALA A 44 -42.74 32.02 5.55
C ALA A 44 -41.97 33.31 5.87
N ALA A 45 -42.02 33.75 7.12
CA ALA A 45 -41.19 34.83 7.65
C ALA A 45 -39.69 34.53 7.45
N PRO A 46 -38.82 35.55 7.29
CA PRO A 46 -37.41 35.32 7.04
C PRO A 46 -36.74 34.64 8.24
N VAL A 47 -36.19 33.44 8.01
CA VAL A 47 -35.29 32.78 8.96
C VAL A 47 -33.99 33.57 9.07
N PRO A 48 -33.43 33.77 10.28
CA PRO A 48 -32.16 34.45 10.43
C PRO A 48 -31.06 33.62 9.77
N VAL A 49 -30.34 34.22 8.81
CA VAL A 49 -29.17 33.61 8.19
C VAL A 49 -28.06 33.58 9.25
N VAL A 50 -27.89 32.42 9.88
CA VAL A 50 -26.70 32.15 10.69
C VAL A 50 -25.55 31.99 9.71
N ALA A 51 -24.59 32.91 9.75
CA ALA A 51 -23.37 32.80 8.97
C ALA A 51 -22.63 31.51 9.37
N VAL A 52 -22.56 30.55 8.44
CA VAL A 52 -21.66 29.40 8.58
C VAL A 52 -20.25 29.93 8.26
N PRO A 53 -19.28 29.85 9.18
CA PRO A 53 -17.92 30.22 8.85
C PRO A 53 -17.40 29.27 7.77
N ASN A 54 -17.08 29.82 6.60
CA ASN A 54 -16.34 29.12 5.56
C ASN A 54 -14.90 28.90 6.05
N ALA A 55 -14.68 27.85 6.85
CA ALA A 55 -13.35 27.29 6.98
C ALA A 55 -12.99 26.64 5.64
N ALA A 56 -11.90 27.09 5.02
CA ALA A 56 -11.30 26.34 3.92
C ALA A 56 -11.04 24.90 4.39
N PRO A 57 -11.23 23.87 3.53
CA PRO A 57 -10.88 22.51 3.92
C PRO A 57 -9.39 22.48 4.32
N PRO A 58 -9.03 21.75 5.39
CA PRO A 58 -7.63 21.62 5.75
C PRO A 58 -6.87 21.05 4.55
N ILE A 59 -5.76 21.68 4.19
CA ILE A 59 -4.78 21.13 3.25
C ILE A 59 -4.41 19.73 3.76
N GLU A 60 -4.81 18.70 3.02
CA GLU A 60 -4.48 17.32 3.39
C GLU A 60 -2.95 17.16 3.37
N GLU A 61 -2.35 16.85 4.52
CA GLU A 61 -0.93 16.56 4.58
C GLU A 61 -0.64 15.33 3.72
N VAL A 62 0.36 15.44 2.86
CA VAL A 62 0.79 14.37 1.96
C VAL A 62 2.24 14.06 2.28
N TRP A 63 2.53 12.80 2.54
CA TRP A 63 3.92 12.34 2.64
C TRP A 63 4.34 11.64 1.35
N THR A 64 5.63 11.69 1.07
CA THR A 64 6.26 11.02 -0.05
C THR A 64 7.32 10.06 0.47
N ILE A 65 7.21 8.80 0.07
CA ILE A 65 8.24 7.80 0.29
C ILE A 65 9.06 7.71 -0.98
N GLN A 66 10.28 8.22 -0.89
CA GLN A 66 11.15 8.48 -2.04
C GLN A 66 12.20 7.40 -2.19
N GLY A 67 12.47 7.01 -3.43
CA GLY A 67 13.58 6.13 -3.77
C GLY A 67 13.53 4.76 -3.10
N ALA A 68 12.32 4.24 -2.86
CA ALA A 68 12.15 2.97 -2.18
C ALA A 68 12.79 1.82 -2.96
N ARG A 69 13.55 0.98 -2.26
CA ARG A 69 14.29 -0.15 -2.82
C ARG A 69 14.44 -1.23 -1.76
N ARG A 70 14.29 -2.50 -2.16
CA ARG A 70 14.56 -3.67 -1.32
C ARG A 70 15.68 -4.50 -1.91
N VAL A 71 16.68 -4.87 -1.12
CA VAL A 71 17.68 -5.88 -1.50
C VAL A 71 17.67 -6.98 -0.48
N CYS A 72 17.58 -8.22 -0.95
CA CYS A 72 17.68 -9.38 -0.08
C CYS A 72 19.01 -10.08 -0.30
N GLU A 73 19.55 -10.68 0.76
CA GLU A 73 20.66 -11.61 0.67
C GLU A 73 20.29 -12.80 -0.24
N PRO A 74 21.25 -13.45 -0.92
CA PRO A 74 20.95 -14.55 -1.84
C PRO A 74 20.22 -15.74 -1.21
N ASP A 75 20.44 -15.98 0.08
CA ASP A 75 19.75 -17.01 0.87
C ASP A 75 18.43 -16.53 1.49
N ASN A 76 18.06 -15.27 1.24
CA ASN A 76 16.86 -14.62 1.75
C ASN A 76 16.77 -14.61 3.28
N SER A 77 17.93 -14.57 3.94
CA SER A 77 18.06 -14.51 5.40
C SER A 77 17.81 -13.11 5.96
N GLU A 78 18.08 -12.06 5.18
CA GLU A 78 17.79 -10.65 5.49
C GLU A 78 17.42 -9.89 4.21
N CYS A 79 16.47 -8.97 4.32
CA CYS A 79 16.17 -7.97 3.31
C CYS A 79 16.35 -6.56 3.87
N VAL A 80 17.10 -5.72 3.17
CA VAL A 80 17.33 -4.32 3.49
C VAL A 80 16.43 -3.45 2.63
N TRP A 81 15.61 -2.63 3.27
CA TRP A 81 14.87 -1.55 2.64
C TRP A 81 15.60 -0.23 2.81
N THR A 82 15.72 0.53 1.73
CA THR A 82 16.25 1.90 1.72
C THR A 82 15.24 2.83 1.09
N PHE A 83 14.95 3.95 1.73
CA PHE A 83 14.04 4.99 1.23
C PHE A 83 14.26 6.30 1.98
N THR A 84 13.62 7.38 1.52
CA THR A 84 13.58 8.67 2.23
C THR A 84 12.13 9.06 2.54
N ILE A 85 11.89 9.54 3.75
CA ILE A 85 10.58 10.03 4.21
C ILE A 85 10.57 11.55 4.06
N SER A 86 9.68 12.06 3.21
CA SER A 86 9.48 13.50 3.01
C SER A 86 8.04 13.87 3.32
N THR A 87 7.83 14.75 4.30
CA THR A 87 6.49 15.06 4.84
C THR A 87 5.89 16.36 4.27
N ASN A 88 6.50 16.95 3.23
CA ASN A 88 6.16 18.29 2.71
C ASN A 88 6.07 19.37 3.82
N SER A 89 6.72 19.14 4.96
CA SER A 89 6.76 20.03 6.11
C SER A 89 8.08 20.82 6.13
N VAL A 90 8.25 21.66 7.14
CA VAL A 90 9.52 22.38 7.38
C VAL A 90 10.68 21.45 7.74
N TYR A 91 10.43 20.17 8.01
CA TYR A 91 11.46 19.21 8.35
C TYR A 91 12.22 18.73 7.12
N ALA A 92 13.54 18.57 7.27
CA ALA A 92 14.36 17.95 6.26
C ALA A 92 13.91 16.50 6.00
N PRO A 93 13.97 16.01 4.75
CA PRO A 93 13.69 14.61 4.45
C PRO A 93 14.58 13.67 5.27
N VAL A 94 14.00 12.59 5.78
CA VAL A 94 14.68 11.64 6.67
C VAL A 94 15.05 10.38 5.90
N PRO A 95 16.34 10.08 5.67
CA PRO A 95 16.76 8.82 5.07
C PRO A 95 16.50 7.67 6.05
N CYS A 96 16.08 6.53 5.51
CA CYS A 96 15.68 5.37 6.28
C CYS A 96 16.30 4.11 5.71
N ILE A 97 16.91 3.32 6.58
CA ILE A 97 17.46 2.00 6.27
C ILE A 97 16.89 1.04 7.31
N VAL A 98 16.10 0.06 6.88
CA VAL A 98 15.53 -0.93 7.78
C VAL A 98 15.82 -2.34 7.29
N LYS A 99 16.06 -3.24 8.24
CA LYS A 99 16.43 -4.62 7.99
C LYS A 99 15.31 -5.54 8.44
N ILE A 100 14.86 -6.41 7.55
CA ILE A 100 13.86 -7.43 7.82
C ILE A 100 14.58 -8.77 7.81
N PRO A 101 14.75 -9.44 8.96
CA PRO A 101 15.32 -10.77 9.00
C PRO A 101 14.28 -11.81 8.56
N SER A 102 14.74 -12.98 8.15
CA SER A 102 13.91 -14.19 8.08
C SER A 102 13.44 -14.62 9.48
N ASP A 103 12.40 -15.44 9.52
CA ASP A 103 11.95 -16.13 10.73
C ASP A 103 12.15 -17.64 10.55
N PRO A 104 13.26 -18.21 11.06
CA PRO A 104 13.54 -19.64 10.92
C PRO A 104 12.54 -20.53 11.68
N GLU A 105 11.98 -20.06 12.78
CA GLU A 105 11.04 -20.84 13.60
C GLU A 105 9.72 -21.05 12.87
N ARG A 106 9.24 -20.00 12.21
CA ARG A 106 8.03 -20.03 11.37
C ARG A 106 8.30 -20.43 9.92
N LYS A 107 9.57 -20.64 9.55
CA LYS A 107 10.02 -20.94 8.18
C LYS A 107 9.59 -19.86 7.18
N VAL A 108 9.64 -18.59 7.59
CA VAL A 108 9.27 -17.45 6.75
C VAL A 108 10.55 -16.78 6.25
N PRO A 109 10.76 -16.67 4.92
CA PRO A 109 11.92 -15.96 4.39
C PRO A 109 11.83 -14.45 4.64
N ALA A 110 12.96 -13.74 4.59
CA ALA A 110 13.01 -12.32 4.91
C ALA A 110 12.08 -11.45 4.04
N ASN A 111 11.98 -11.74 2.74
CA ASN A 111 11.11 -10.99 1.83
C ASN A 111 9.61 -11.16 2.09
N GLN A 112 9.21 -12.13 2.91
CA GLN A 112 7.82 -12.41 3.27
C GLN A 112 7.57 -12.27 4.78
N ASN A 113 8.55 -11.78 5.53
CA ASN A 113 8.43 -11.65 6.97
C ASN A 113 7.84 -10.29 7.37
N ASN A 114 7.25 -10.27 8.56
CA ASN A 114 6.88 -9.05 9.24
C ASN A 114 8.03 -8.61 10.13
N ALA A 115 8.17 -7.31 10.32
CA ALA A 115 9.16 -6.73 11.23
C ALA A 115 8.58 -5.50 11.93
N GLU A 116 8.91 -5.33 13.20
CA GLU A 116 8.43 -4.24 14.05
C GLU A 116 9.61 -3.60 14.79
N GLY A 117 9.40 -2.43 15.40
CA GLY A 117 10.43 -1.74 16.19
C GLY A 117 11.58 -1.17 15.37
N LEU A 118 11.39 -0.96 14.07
CA LEU A 118 12.36 -0.31 13.19
C LEU A 118 12.20 1.20 13.36
N VAL A 119 13.28 1.96 13.37
CA VAL A 119 13.24 3.41 13.65
C VAL A 119 14.07 4.18 12.63
N CYS A 120 13.51 5.29 12.13
CA CYS A 120 14.16 6.20 11.20
C CYS A 120 13.93 7.64 11.63
N GLY A 121 14.88 8.19 12.39
CA GLY A 121 14.72 9.52 13.00
C GLY A 121 13.50 9.54 13.94
N PRO A 122 12.52 10.45 13.74
CA PRO A 122 11.31 10.51 14.57
C PRO A 122 10.25 9.47 14.18
N TYR A 123 10.47 8.74 13.08
CA TYR A 123 9.47 7.81 12.55
C TYR A 123 9.70 6.39 13.07
N GLU A 124 8.65 5.78 13.59
CA GLU A 124 8.58 4.34 13.75
C GLU A 124 8.20 3.70 12.41
N VAL A 125 8.88 2.61 12.11
CA VAL A 125 8.68 1.82 10.90
C VAL A 125 8.37 0.38 11.29
N SER A 126 7.34 -0.19 10.70
CA SER A 126 7.14 -1.64 10.68
C SER A 126 6.90 -2.11 9.25
N ALA A 127 7.01 -3.41 9.03
CA ALA A 127 6.78 -4.04 7.74
C ALA A 127 5.81 -5.20 7.93
N GLY A 128 4.83 -5.28 7.03
CA GLY A 128 3.90 -6.39 6.95
C GLY A 128 3.89 -6.96 5.53
N TRP A 129 3.90 -8.28 5.40
CA TRP A 129 3.75 -8.95 4.12
C TRP A 129 2.40 -9.64 4.01
N SER A 130 1.84 -9.67 2.80
CA SER A 130 0.58 -10.35 2.52
C SER A 130 0.59 -11.05 1.17
N SER A 131 -0.04 -12.23 1.14
CA SER A 131 -0.35 -13.02 -0.05
C SER A 131 -1.86 -13.08 -0.34
N ALA A 132 -2.63 -12.07 0.10
CA ALA A 132 -4.09 -12.05 -0.10
C ALA A 132 -4.52 -12.22 -1.57
N PHE A 133 -3.64 -11.89 -2.53
CA PHE A 133 -3.85 -12.03 -3.97
C PHE A 133 -3.04 -13.18 -4.61
N GLY A 134 -2.62 -14.14 -3.79
CA GLY A 134 -1.69 -15.21 -4.15
C GLY A 134 -0.24 -14.86 -3.88
N VAL A 135 0.60 -15.88 -3.63
CA VAL A 135 2.03 -15.68 -3.29
C VAL A 135 2.82 -14.98 -4.40
N GLU A 136 2.48 -15.25 -5.66
CA GLU A 136 3.08 -14.61 -6.84
C GLU A 136 2.71 -13.11 -6.98
N ASN A 137 1.65 -12.68 -6.29
CA ASN A 137 1.24 -11.28 -6.20
C ASN A 137 1.38 -10.77 -4.77
N GLY A 138 2.35 -11.31 -4.03
CA GLY A 138 2.70 -10.85 -2.69
C GLY A 138 3.11 -9.38 -2.70
N PHE A 139 2.85 -8.71 -1.57
CA PHE A 139 3.25 -7.32 -1.40
C PHE A 139 3.70 -7.06 0.03
N THR A 140 4.64 -6.13 0.17
CA THR A 140 5.08 -5.58 1.46
C THR A 140 4.43 -4.22 1.66
N VAL A 141 3.82 -4.02 2.83
CA VAL A 141 3.42 -2.70 3.33
C VAL A 141 4.45 -2.25 4.33
N LEU A 142 5.03 -1.06 4.14
CA LEU A 142 5.78 -0.38 5.19
C LEU A 142 4.82 0.53 5.93
N TYR A 143 4.80 0.47 7.25
CA TYR A 143 4.00 1.32 8.13
C TYR A 143 4.94 2.39 8.66
N VAL A 144 4.79 3.63 8.20
CA VAL A 144 5.66 4.74 8.61
C VAL A 144 4.83 5.69 9.46
N VAL A 145 5.15 5.77 10.75
CA VAL A 145 4.34 6.48 11.74
C VAL A 145 5.19 7.50 12.50
N ASP A 146 4.68 8.71 12.59
CA ASP A 146 5.13 9.72 13.55
C ASP A 146 4.25 9.60 14.80
N MET A 147 4.81 9.03 15.86
CA MET A 147 4.08 8.77 17.10
C MET A 147 3.82 10.05 17.91
N GLU A 148 4.65 11.08 17.75
CA GLU A 148 4.47 12.38 18.41
C GLU A 148 3.28 13.13 17.80
N ARG A 149 3.22 13.19 16.46
CA ARG A 149 2.14 13.82 15.71
C ARG A 149 0.93 12.90 15.52
N LYS A 150 1.01 11.64 15.98
CA LYS A 150 -0.01 10.59 15.86
C LYS A 150 -0.55 10.44 14.45
N MET A 151 0.34 10.23 13.49
CA MET A 151 -0.09 10.05 12.11
C MET A 151 0.92 9.29 11.27
N GLY A 152 0.51 8.77 10.12
CA GLY A 152 1.40 8.00 9.28
C GLY A 152 0.87 7.72 7.88
N VAL A 153 1.66 6.95 7.14
CA VAL A 153 1.36 6.46 5.80
C VAL A 153 1.74 4.99 5.66
N TRP A 154 1.08 4.31 4.71
CA TRP A 154 1.24 2.87 4.47
C TRP A 154 1.54 2.57 3.00
N PRO A 155 2.73 2.91 2.50
CA PRO A 155 3.16 2.51 1.15
C PRO A 155 3.14 0.99 0.99
N ALA A 156 2.46 0.51 -0.04
CA ALA A 156 2.45 -0.89 -0.44
C ALA A 156 3.27 -1.08 -1.71
N TYR A 157 4.14 -2.08 -1.70
CA TYR A 157 5.01 -2.45 -2.81
C TYR A 157 4.79 -3.90 -3.19
N GLU A 158 4.42 -4.15 -4.45
CA GLU A 158 4.38 -5.49 -5.01
C GLU A 158 5.80 -6.09 -5.03
N ASP A 159 5.95 -7.32 -4.57
CA ASP A 159 7.26 -7.96 -4.46
C ASP A 159 8.01 -8.01 -5.79
N LYS A 160 7.30 -8.31 -6.89
CA LYS A 160 7.86 -8.34 -8.25
C LYS A 160 8.47 -7.02 -8.71
N LYS A 161 8.08 -5.89 -8.11
CA LYS A 161 8.64 -4.56 -8.43
C LYS A 161 9.91 -4.25 -7.64
N VAL A 162 10.14 -4.95 -6.52
CA VAL A 162 11.24 -4.67 -5.59
C VAL A 162 12.24 -5.81 -5.46
N GLU A 163 11.91 -7.03 -5.91
CA GLU A 163 12.77 -8.22 -5.81
C GLU A 163 14.13 -8.08 -6.50
N LYS A 164 14.23 -7.23 -7.52
CA LYS A 164 15.47 -7.01 -8.29
C LYS A 164 16.41 -5.99 -7.65
N GLY A 165 16.02 -5.40 -6.52
CA GLY A 165 16.79 -4.29 -5.95
C GLY A 165 16.85 -3.09 -6.88
N GLU A 166 15.79 -2.85 -7.64
CA GLU A 166 15.61 -1.63 -8.40
C GLU A 166 14.93 -0.57 -7.52
N VAL A 167 15.15 0.70 -7.84
CA VAL A 167 14.41 1.79 -7.21
C VAL A 167 13.00 1.82 -7.79
N VAL A 168 12.00 1.82 -6.92
CA VAL A 168 10.59 1.93 -7.33
C VAL A 168 10.34 3.31 -7.90
N VAL A 169 9.78 3.36 -9.12
CA VAL A 169 9.38 4.60 -9.79
C VAL A 169 7.93 4.46 -10.27
N PRO A 170 7.07 5.47 -10.05
CA PRO A 170 7.34 6.71 -9.31
C PRO A 170 7.41 6.50 -7.79
N ASP A 171 7.93 7.50 -7.09
CA ASP A 171 7.82 7.61 -5.63
C ASP A 171 6.35 7.57 -5.20
N LEU A 172 6.08 6.97 -4.04
CA LEU A 172 4.72 6.89 -3.51
C LEU A 172 4.38 8.13 -2.72
N ARG A 173 3.41 8.90 -3.23
CA ARG A 173 2.79 10.05 -2.57
C ARG A 173 1.46 9.62 -1.97
N LEU A 174 1.32 9.76 -0.65
CA LEU A 174 0.23 9.16 0.11
C LEU A 174 -0.43 10.20 1.01
N PRO A 175 -1.77 10.23 1.08
CA PRO A 175 -2.46 11.06 2.06
C PRO A 175 -2.16 10.53 3.46
N VAL A 176 -1.85 11.44 4.38
CA VAL A 176 -1.56 11.11 5.77
C VAL A 176 -2.83 10.68 6.50
N LYS A 177 -2.68 9.72 7.39
CA LYS A 177 -3.76 9.22 8.25
C LYS A 177 -3.45 9.57 9.69
N HIS A 178 -4.39 10.27 10.33
CA HIS A 178 -4.32 10.59 11.75
C HIS A 178 -4.76 9.37 12.57
N LEU A 179 -4.06 9.13 13.68
CA LEU A 179 -4.21 7.96 14.55
C LEU A 179 -4.95 8.27 15.85
N GLY A 180 -5.32 9.53 16.08
CA GLY A 180 -6.12 9.97 17.23
C GLY A 180 -6.30 11.47 17.31
#